data_AF-A0A088PLX1-F1
#
_entry.id   AF-A0A088PLX1-F1
#
_cell.length_a   1.000
_cell.length_b   1.000
_cell.length_c   1.000
_cell.angle_alpha   90.00
_cell.angle_beta   90.00
_cell.angle_gamma   90.00
#
_symmetry.space_group_name_H-M   'P 1'
#
loop_
_entity.id
_entity.type
_entity.pdbx_description
1 polymer ?
#
loop_
_entity_poly.entity_id
_entity_poly.type
_entity_poly.pdbx_seq_one_letter_code
_entity_poly.pdbx_strand_id
1 'polypeptide(L)'
;EFLRFRELPAGQNAIVAIACYSGYNQEDSVIMNQTSIDRGLFRSLFYRTYIEQEQKVGFNNLEEFEKPTKQTTTRMRQGTYDKLDDDGFVAPGVRVSGEDIIIGKTSPLAGPMQEGAEGGARLREHTKRDISAPLRSTEAGIVDKVLLTTVEGRKSVKIRTRTTKVPQIGDKFASRHGQKGTIGITYRQEDMPFTSEGLVPDLIINPHAIPSRMTIAHLIECLLSKVSAVDGLEGDASPFTPVTVQDISSLLQHSGYQSRGFEVM
;
A
#
# COMPACT_ATOMS: atom_id res chain seq x y z
N GLU A 1 15.27 -20.32 -8.65
CA GLU A 1 15.17 -20.39 -10.12
C GLU A 1 13.80 -20.88 -10.60
N PHE A 2 13.39 -22.12 -10.30
CA PHE A 2 12.14 -22.70 -10.84
C PHE A 2 10.86 -21.90 -10.55
N LEU A 3 10.76 -21.28 -9.37
CA LEU A 3 9.61 -20.45 -8.99
C LEU A 3 9.61 -19.06 -9.63
N ARG A 4 10.64 -18.70 -10.41
CA ARG A 4 10.84 -17.36 -11.01
C ARG A 4 10.77 -16.21 -9.99
N PHE A 5 11.06 -16.49 -8.71
CA PHE A 5 11.02 -15.47 -7.65
C PHE A 5 12.01 -14.31 -7.88
N ARG A 6 13.13 -14.58 -8.56
CA ARG A 6 14.09 -13.53 -8.95
C ARG A 6 13.50 -12.57 -9.99
N GLU A 7 12.63 -13.07 -10.88
CA GLU A 7 11.95 -12.26 -11.90
C GLU A 7 10.76 -11.51 -11.31
N LEU A 8 10.11 -12.08 -10.30
CA LEU A 8 8.95 -11.51 -9.60
C LEU A 8 9.22 -11.42 -8.08
N PRO A 9 10.16 -10.55 -7.65
CA PRO A 9 10.52 -10.43 -6.24
C PRO A 9 9.42 -9.72 -5.44
N ALA A 10 9.42 -9.96 -4.12
CA ALA A 10 8.42 -9.42 -3.19
C ALA A 10 9.02 -8.57 -2.06
N GLY A 11 10.25 -8.08 -2.22
CA GLY A 11 10.96 -7.28 -1.21
C GLY A 11 12.11 -6.48 -1.80
N GLN A 12 12.84 -5.77 -0.93
CA GLN A 12 14.03 -5.02 -1.30
C GLN A 12 15.17 -5.38 -0.34
N ASN A 13 16.41 -5.35 -0.84
CA ASN A 13 17.59 -5.46 -0.01
C ASN A 13 17.76 -4.14 0.74
N ALA A 14 18.04 -4.22 2.03
CA ALA A 14 18.27 -3.06 2.89
C ALA A 14 19.51 -3.29 3.75
N ILE A 15 20.22 -2.21 4.06
CA ILE A 15 21.38 -2.27 4.95
C ILE A 15 20.89 -2.26 6.40
N VAL A 16 21.16 -3.34 7.14
CA VAL A 16 20.67 -3.52 8.51
C VAL A 16 21.83 -3.43 9.49
N ALA A 17 21.71 -2.55 10.48
CA ALA A 17 22.59 -2.52 11.64
C ALA A 17 21.92 -3.20 12.85
N ILE A 18 22.69 -3.95 13.62
CA ILE A 18 22.24 -4.59 14.86
C ILE A 18 22.86 -3.82 16.02
N ALA A 19 22.08 -2.92 16.64
CA ALA A 19 22.57 -2.06 17.71
C ALA A 19 21.43 -1.59 18.63
N CYS A 20 21.73 -1.32 19.89
CA CYS A 20 20.83 -0.56 20.76
C CYS A 20 21.02 0.93 20.45
N TYR A 21 19.99 1.59 19.91
CA TYR A 21 20.09 3.01 19.54
C TYR A 21 18.85 3.77 19.99
N SER A 22 19.04 4.85 20.76
CA SER A 22 17.98 5.77 21.25
C SER A 22 16.79 5.18 22.02
N GLY A 23 16.72 3.85 22.20
CA GLY A 23 15.63 3.13 22.88
C GLY A 23 14.41 2.82 22.01
N TYR A 24 14.28 3.44 20.83
CA TYR A 24 13.12 3.29 19.93
C TYR A 24 13.13 2.03 19.03
N ASN A 25 14.02 1.07 19.32
CA ASN A 25 14.03 -0.24 18.68
C ASN A 25 13.78 -1.41 19.66
N GLN A 26 13.27 -1.14 20.87
CA GLN A 26 12.90 -2.20 21.82
C GLN A 26 11.56 -2.88 21.44
N GLU A 27 11.27 -4.06 22.01
CA GLU A 27 9.96 -4.72 21.88
C GLU A 27 9.46 -4.84 20.43
N ASP A 28 10.28 -5.43 19.55
CA ASP A 28 9.96 -5.61 18.11
C ASP A 28 9.76 -4.33 17.31
N SER A 29 10.17 -3.17 17.82
CA SER A 29 10.26 -1.96 17.01
C SER A 29 11.58 -1.90 16.23
N VAL A 30 11.56 -1.26 15.07
CA VAL A 30 12.73 -0.99 14.24
C VAL A 30 12.87 0.51 14.02
N ILE A 31 14.11 0.97 13.96
CA ILE A 31 14.42 2.35 13.54
C ILE A 31 14.69 2.31 12.04
N MET A 32 14.12 3.25 11.29
CA MET A 32 14.30 3.31 9.83
C MET A 32 14.89 4.66 9.40
N ASN A 33 15.72 4.64 8.35
CA ASN A 33 16.30 5.84 7.78
C ASN A 33 15.26 6.62 6.96
N GLN A 34 14.88 7.79 7.45
CA GLN A 34 13.94 8.72 6.79
C GLN A 34 14.44 9.12 5.41
N THR A 35 15.73 9.39 5.25
CA THR A 35 16.30 9.77 3.96
C THR A 35 16.20 8.64 2.93
N SER A 36 16.34 7.38 3.36
CA SER A 36 16.10 6.23 2.48
C SER A 36 14.62 6.11 2.07
N ILE A 37 13.68 6.33 2.99
CA ILE A 37 12.23 6.40 2.71
C ILE A 37 11.91 7.52 1.71
N ASP A 38 12.52 8.69 1.89
CA ASP A 38 12.34 9.87 1.03
C ASP A 38 12.86 9.62 -0.39
N ARG A 39 13.93 8.83 -0.52
CA ARG A 39 14.48 8.35 -1.80
C ARG A 39 13.66 7.23 -2.45
N GLY A 40 12.70 6.64 -1.74
CA GLY A 40 11.74 5.69 -2.29
C GLY A 40 11.81 4.27 -1.72
N LEU A 41 12.61 4.03 -0.68
CA LEU A 41 12.68 2.74 -0.01
C LEU A 41 11.29 2.31 0.46
N PHE A 42 10.91 1.07 0.12
CA PHE A 42 9.64 0.40 0.44
C PHE A 42 8.34 1.14 0.07
N ARG A 43 8.39 2.11 -0.85
CA ARG A 43 7.15 2.70 -1.40
C ARG A 43 6.34 1.64 -2.15
N SER A 44 5.04 1.65 -1.94
CA SER A 44 4.12 0.73 -2.61
C SER A 44 2.95 1.48 -3.25
N LEU A 45 2.31 0.83 -4.22
CA LEU A 45 1.09 1.30 -4.84
C LEU A 45 -0.08 0.45 -4.35
N PHE A 46 -1.06 1.11 -3.76
CA PHE A 46 -2.31 0.50 -3.36
C PHE A 46 -3.38 0.78 -4.42
N TYR A 47 -4.03 -0.27 -4.90
CA TYR A 47 -5.10 -0.18 -5.88
C TYR A 47 -6.40 -0.69 -5.27
N ARG A 48 -7.49 0.04 -5.47
CA ARG A 48 -8.85 -0.38 -5.10
C ARG A 48 -9.79 -0.21 -6.28
N THR A 49 -10.61 -1.22 -6.53
CA THR A 49 -11.62 -1.19 -7.60
C THR A 49 -13.02 -1.15 -7.00
N TYR A 50 -13.83 -0.23 -7.49
CA TYR A 50 -15.25 -0.08 -7.19
C TYR A 50 -16.05 -0.57 -8.40
N ILE A 51 -17.08 -1.37 -8.16
CA ILE A 51 -17.87 -1.99 -9.22
C ILE A 51 -19.32 -1.68 -8.94
N GLU A 52 -20.01 -1.11 -9.93
CA GLU A 52 -21.45 -0.89 -9.91
C GLU A 52 -22.08 -1.43 -11.19
N GLN A 53 -23.35 -1.79 -11.11
CA GLN A 53 -24.13 -2.30 -12.23
C GLN A 53 -25.56 -1.77 -12.15
N GLU A 54 -26.16 -1.46 -13.29
CA GLU A 54 -27.58 -1.09 -13.37
C GLU A 54 -28.45 -2.26 -12.89
N GLN A 55 -29.39 -1.98 -11.99
CA GLN A 55 -30.39 -2.94 -11.57
C GLN A 55 -31.78 -2.55 -12.06
N LYS A 56 -32.66 -3.55 -12.18
CA LYS A 56 -34.08 -3.32 -12.49
C LYS A 56 -34.80 -2.88 -11.22
N VAL A 57 -35.59 -1.83 -11.35
CA VAL A 57 -36.46 -1.30 -10.28
C VAL A 57 -37.90 -1.60 -10.69
N GLY A 58 -38.45 -2.71 -10.18
CA GLY A 58 -39.78 -3.18 -10.58
C GLY A 58 -39.79 -3.78 -11.99
N PHE A 59 -40.92 -3.64 -12.69
CA PHE A 59 -41.14 -4.30 -14.00
C PHE A 59 -40.51 -3.56 -15.19
N ASN A 60 -40.61 -2.22 -15.24
CA ASN A 60 -40.25 -1.43 -16.43
C ASN A 60 -39.15 -0.39 -16.21
N ASN A 61 -38.70 -0.15 -14.98
CA ASN A 61 -37.72 0.89 -14.72
C ASN A 61 -36.32 0.30 -14.49
N LEU A 62 -35.30 1.00 -14.95
CA LEU A 62 -33.90 0.67 -14.75
C LEU A 62 -33.23 1.78 -13.93
N GLU A 63 -32.26 1.43 -13.11
CA GLU A 63 -31.30 2.41 -12.58
C GLU A 63 -30.42 2.94 -13.71
N GLU A 64 -30.04 4.21 -13.63
CA GLU A 64 -29.23 4.88 -14.64
C GLU A 64 -27.96 5.46 -14.01
N PHE A 65 -26.87 5.43 -14.78
CA PHE A 65 -25.67 6.20 -14.47
C PHE A 65 -25.81 7.59 -15.08
N GLU A 66 -25.75 8.61 -14.23
CA GLU A 66 -25.84 10.02 -14.60
C GLU A 66 -25.35 10.86 -13.42
N LYS A 67 -25.11 12.15 -13.66
CA LYS A 67 -24.82 13.10 -12.60
C LYS A 67 -26.09 13.49 -11.82
N PRO A 68 -26.26 13.08 -10.55
CA PRO A 68 -27.44 13.46 -9.79
C PRO A 68 -27.39 14.94 -9.42
N THR A 69 -28.51 15.63 -9.55
CA THR A 69 -28.64 17.04 -9.17
C THR A 69 -29.66 17.22 -8.05
N LYS A 70 -29.47 18.24 -7.21
CA LYS A 70 -30.39 18.56 -6.09
C LYS A 70 -31.82 18.87 -6.55
N GLN A 71 -32.00 19.25 -7.82
CA GLN A 71 -33.31 19.59 -8.39
C GLN A 71 -34.10 18.36 -8.83
N THR A 72 -33.43 17.29 -9.28
CA THR A 72 -34.10 16.11 -9.83
C THR A 72 -34.06 14.90 -8.90
N THR A 73 -33.14 14.89 -7.93
CA THR A 73 -32.86 13.72 -7.08
C THR A 73 -33.18 13.94 -5.61
N THR A 74 -33.79 12.93 -4.99
CA THR A 74 -34.05 12.87 -3.54
C THR A 74 -32.96 12.12 -2.81
N ARG A 75 -32.79 12.45 -1.52
CA ARG A 75 -31.89 11.76 -0.58
C ARG A 75 -30.43 11.71 -1.06
N MET A 76 -29.95 12.82 -1.64
CA MET A 76 -28.53 12.95 -1.98
C MET A 76 -27.68 12.75 -0.73
N ARG A 77 -26.57 12.03 -0.89
CA ARG A 77 -25.57 11.85 0.17
C ARG A 77 -24.87 13.18 0.49
N GLN A 78 -24.30 13.26 1.69
CA GLN A 78 -23.45 14.38 2.10
C GLN A 78 -22.03 14.21 1.51
N GLY A 79 -21.92 14.23 0.18
CA GLY A 79 -20.67 14.07 -0.56
C GLY A 79 -20.49 15.11 -1.67
N THR A 80 -19.32 15.12 -2.29
CA THR A 80 -19.01 16.02 -3.41
C THR A 80 -19.37 15.35 -4.73
N TYR A 81 -20.26 15.97 -5.51
CA TYR A 81 -20.67 15.50 -6.85
C TYR A 81 -20.03 16.31 -7.99
N ASP A 82 -19.27 17.36 -7.65
CA ASP A 82 -18.72 18.31 -8.63
C ASP A 82 -17.69 17.66 -9.56
N LYS A 83 -17.06 16.57 -9.10
CA LYS A 83 -16.04 15.81 -9.82
C LYS A 83 -16.61 14.80 -10.82
N LEU A 84 -17.93 14.61 -10.84
CA LEU A 84 -18.61 13.76 -11.80
C LEU A 84 -18.80 14.51 -13.11
N ASP A 85 -18.52 13.83 -14.21
CA ASP A 85 -18.92 14.24 -15.55
C ASP A 85 -20.42 13.93 -15.76
N ASP A 86 -20.97 14.37 -16.89
CA ASP A 86 -22.41 14.23 -17.19
C ASP A 86 -22.87 12.77 -17.28
N ASP A 87 -21.95 11.86 -17.60
CA ASP A 87 -22.17 10.41 -17.64
C ASP A 87 -22.24 9.76 -16.22
N GLY A 88 -22.02 10.55 -15.17
CA GLY A 88 -22.04 10.08 -13.80
C GLY A 88 -20.75 9.41 -13.35
N PHE A 89 -19.62 9.58 -14.04
CA PHE A 89 -18.33 9.02 -13.63
C PHE A 89 -17.28 10.10 -13.43
N VAL A 90 -16.27 9.80 -12.61
CA VAL A 90 -15.10 10.66 -12.46
C VAL A 90 -14.05 10.28 -13.51
N ALA A 91 -13.54 11.25 -14.26
CA ALA A 91 -12.49 11.03 -15.26
C ALA A 91 -11.17 10.49 -14.66
N PRO A 92 -10.42 9.64 -15.39
CA PRO A 92 -9.06 9.25 -15.01
C PRO A 92 -8.14 10.47 -14.80
N GLY A 93 -7.31 10.42 -13.77
CA GLY A 93 -6.38 11.49 -13.39
C GLY A 93 -6.92 12.45 -12.32
N VAL A 94 -8.23 12.45 -12.05
CA VAL A 94 -8.83 13.28 -11.01
C VAL A 94 -8.48 12.76 -9.61
N ARG A 95 -8.16 13.69 -8.70
CA ARG A 95 -7.93 13.39 -7.29
C ARG A 95 -9.26 13.28 -6.53
N VAL A 96 -9.44 12.17 -5.83
CA VAL A 96 -10.62 11.86 -5.02
C VAL A 96 -10.23 11.55 -3.58
N SER A 97 -11.08 11.91 -2.62
CA SER A 97 -10.82 11.78 -1.18
C SER A 97 -12.10 11.70 -0.37
N GLY A 98 -12.10 10.87 0.68
CA GLY A 98 -13.15 10.86 1.70
C GLY A 98 -14.53 10.55 1.14
N GLU A 99 -15.43 11.53 1.22
CA GLU A 99 -16.84 11.43 0.82
C GLU A 99 -17.10 11.85 -0.64
N ASP A 100 -16.06 11.96 -1.46
CA ASP A 100 -16.23 12.24 -2.90
C ASP A 100 -17.01 11.11 -3.58
N ILE A 101 -18.00 11.49 -4.39
CA ILE A 101 -18.76 10.55 -5.19
C ILE A 101 -17.96 10.18 -6.43
N ILE A 102 -17.73 8.88 -6.59
CA ILE A 102 -16.96 8.34 -7.72
C ILE A 102 -17.86 7.77 -8.82
N ILE A 103 -19.05 7.30 -8.45
CA ILE A 103 -20.05 6.76 -9.37
C ILE A 103 -21.39 7.40 -9.03
N GLY A 104 -21.83 8.33 -9.87
CA GLY A 104 -23.17 8.88 -9.90
C GLY A 104 -24.16 7.86 -10.41
N LYS A 105 -25.16 7.52 -9.60
CA LYS A 105 -26.17 6.52 -9.93
C LYS A 105 -27.50 6.92 -9.34
N THR A 106 -28.56 6.82 -10.15
CA THR A 106 -29.91 7.19 -9.74
C THR A 106 -30.89 6.05 -9.95
N SER A 107 -31.88 6.00 -9.08
CA SER A 107 -32.97 5.04 -9.12
C SER A 107 -34.28 5.79 -9.34
N PRO A 108 -35.07 5.50 -10.39
CA PRO A 108 -36.34 6.17 -10.63
C PRO A 108 -37.35 5.83 -9.52
N LEU A 109 -38.07 6.85 -9.04
CA LEU A 109 -39.08 6.66 -8.00
C LEU A 109 -40.36 6.06 -8.60
N ALA A 110 -40.99 5.14 -7.86
CA ALA A 110 -42.27 4.54 -8.26
C ALA A 110 -43.39 5.59 -8.15
N GLY A 111 -43.74 6.19 -9.29
CA GLY A 111 -44.90 7.06 -9.48
C GLY A 111 -44.69 8.54 -9.12
N PRO A 112 -45.42 9.44 -9.80
CA PRO A 112 -45.50 10.85 -9.43
C PRO A 112 -46.14 10.97 -8.04
N MET A 113 -45.68 11.96 -7.27
CA MET A 113 -46.19 12.20 -5.92
C MET A 113 -47.69 12.58 -5.98
N GLN A 114 -48.55 11.84 -5.26
CA GLN A 114 -49.97 12.19 -5.13
C GLN A 114 -50.13 13.51 -4.38
N GLU A 115 -51.03 14.38 -4.87
CA GLU A 115 -51.36 15.64 -4.21
C GLU A 115 -51.88 15.37 -2.78
N GLY A 116 -51.24 15.97 -1.78
CA GLY A 116 -51.62 15.82 -0.37
C GLY A 116 -50.83 14.78 0.44
N ALA A 117 -49.83 14.11 -0.16
CA ALA A 117 -48.95 13.23 0.62
C ALA A 117 -48.02 14.05 1.54
N GLU A 118 -48.14 13.84 2.86
CA GLU A 118 -47.28 14.41 3.92
C GLU A 118 -45.85 13.83 3.86
N GLY A 119 -45.11 14.17 2.81
CA GLY A 119 -43.71 13.81 2.62
C GLY A 119 -42.86 15.07 2.53
N GLY A 120 -42.67 15.76 3.66
CA GLY A 120 -42.07 17.12 3.76
C GLY A 120 -40.66 17.35 3.19
N ALA A 121 -40.09 16.42 2.41
CA ALA A 121 -38.79 16.53 1.76
C ALA A 121 -38.78 16.15 0.26
N ARG A 122 -39.92 15.73 -0.33
CA ARG A 122 -40.00 15.39 -1.78
C ARG A 122 -40.76 16.49 -2.52
N LEU A 123 -40.09 17.17 -3.45
CA LEU A 123 -40.72 18.12 -4.37
C LEU A 123 -41.32 17.37 -5.58
N ARG A 124 -42.28 17.99 -6.29
CA ARG A 124 -42.85 17.44 -7.53
C ARG A 124 -41.78 17.18 -8.60
N GLU A 125 -40.74 17.99 -8.63
CA GLU A 125 -39.61 17.91 -9.56
C GLU A 125 -38.67 16.73 -9.26
N HIS A 126 -38.75 16.15 -8.06
CA HIS A 126 -37.95 15.00 -7.67
C HIS A 126 -38.51 13.69 -8.27
N THR A 127 -37.94 13.30 -9.41
CA THR A 127 -38.30 12.08 -10.14
C THR A 127 -37.42 10.89 -9.77
N LYS A 128 -36.21 11.14 -9.26
CA LYS A 128 -35.19 10.11 -9.02
C LYS A 128 -34.72 10.10 -7.56
N ARG A 129 -34.13 9.00 -7.12
CA ARG A 129 -33.46 8.83 -5.82
C ARG A 129 -31.98 8.60 -6.06
N ASP A 130 -31.14 9.24 -5.27
CA ASP A 130 -29.70 9.02 -5.30
C ASP A 130 -29.33 7.66 -4.67
N ILE A 131 -28.60 6.84 -5.43
CA ILE A 131 -27.99 5.57 -5.00
C ILE A 131 -26.50 5.52 -5.37
N SER A 132 -25.88 6.68 -5.52
CA SER A 132 -24.48 6.84 -5.91
C SER A 132 -23.51 6.16 -4.94
N ALA A 133 -22.36 5.74 -5.46
CA ALA A 133 -21.30 5.12 -4.68
C ALA A 133 -20.18 6.15 -4.37
N PRO A 134 -19.92 6.44 -3.08
CA PRO A 134 -18.79 7.26 -2.66
C PRO A 134 -17.49 6.46 -2.63
N LEU A 135 -16.37 7.17 -2.54
CA LEU A 135 -15.12 6.60 -2.05
C LEU A 135 -15.28 6.13 -0.59
N ARG A 136 -14.36 5.29 -0.10
CA ARG A 136 -14.31 4.97 1.33
C ARG A 136 -13.78 6.19 2.08
N SER A 137 -14.41 6.51 3.22
CA SER A 137 -14.12 7.71 4.01
C SER A 137 -12.66 7.86 4.45
N THR A 138 -11.96 6.75 4.73
CA THR A 138 -10.55 6.74 5.17
C THR A 138 -9.56 6.68 4.01
N GLU A 139 -10.02 6.76 2.77
CA GLU A 139 -9.20 6.61 1.58
C GLU A 139 -9.14 7.91 0.77
N ALA A 140 -8.01 8.09 0.11
CA ALA A 140 -7.77 9.16 -0.84
C ALA A 140 -6.80 8.66 -1.90
N GLY A 141 -6.98 9.11 -3.13
CA GLY A 141 -6.19 8.64 -4.25
C GLY A 141 -6.49 9.38 -5.55
N ILE A 142 -6.01 8.80 -6.64
CA ILE A 142 -6.24 9.29 -7.99
C ILE A 142 -7.02 8.22 -8.74
N VAL A 143 -8.01 8.63 -9.53
CA VAL A 143 -8.69 7.70 -10.45
C VAL A 143 -7.70 7.24 -11.51
N ASP A 144 -7.46 5.94 -11.57
CA ASP A 144 -6.47 5.34 -12.46
C ASP A 144 -7.10 4.89 -13.77
N LYS A 145 -8.21 4.14 -13.70
CA LYS A 145 -8.93 3.65 -14.87
C LYS A 145 -10.43 3.57 -14.61
N VAL A 146 -11.22 3.95 -15.59
CA VAL A 146 -12.67 3.75 -15.64
C VAL A 146 -12.95 2.77 -16.78
N LEU A 147 -13.65 1.68 -16.47
CA LEU A 147 -13.99 0.63 -17.42
C LEU A 147 -15.51 0.51 -17.46
N LEU A 148 -16.08 0.74 -18.64
CA LEU A 148 -17.50 0.52 -18.91
C LEU A 148 -17.64 -0.79 -19.69
N THR A 149 -18.51 -1.66 -19.20
CA THR A 149 -18.80 -2.94 -19.84
C THR A 149 -20.28 -3.27 -19.71
N THR A 150 -20.75 -4.27 -20.44
CA THR A 150 -22.12 -4.76 -20.35
C THR A 150 -22.08 -6.19 -19.83
N VAL A 151 -22.77 -6.44 -18.72
CA VAL A 151 -22.90 -7.77 -18.10
C VAL A 151 -24.38 -8.13 -18.13
N GLU A 152 -24.72 -9.25 -18.77
CA GLU A 152 -26.12 -9.72 -18.91
C GLU A 152 -27.07 -8.67 -19.52
N GLY A 153 -26.57 -7.89 -20.48
CA GLY A 153 -27.35 -6.83 -21.15
C GLY A 153 -27.57 -5.56 -20.31
N ARG A 154 -26.91 -5.42 -19.15
CA ARG A 154 -26.97 -4.22 -18.30
C ARG A 154 -25.60 -3.55 -18.23
N LYS A 155 -25.55 -2.22 -18.16
CA LYS A 155 -24.27 -1.52 -18.05
C LYS A 155 -23.68 -1.78 -16.66
N SER A 156 -22.38 -2.02 -16.63
CA SER A 156 -21.58 -2.14 -15.42
C SER A 156 -20.33 -1.29 -15.57
N VAL A 157 -20.01 -0.56 -14.51
CA VAL A 157 -18.82 0.27 -14.42
C VAL A 157 -17.85 -0.33 -13.40
N LYS A 158 -16.55 -0.28 -13.72
CA LYS A 158 -15.47 -0.57 -12.79
C LYS A 158 -14.53 0.62 -12.74
N ILE A 159 -14.45 1.29 -11.60
CA ILE A 159 -13.53 2.41 -11.38
C ILE A 159 -12.40 1.93 -10.47
N ARG A 160 -11.17 1.97 -10.99
CA ARG A 160 -9.95 1.70 -10.23
C ARG A 160 -9.34 3.00 -9.75
N THR A 161 -9.09 3.08 -8.45
CA THR A 161 -8.33 4.16 -7.81
C THR A 161 -6.95 3.65 -7.43
N ARG A 162 -5.96 4.54 -7.44
CA ARG A 162 -4.59 4.26 -7.01
C ARG A 162 -4.13 5.28 -5.97
N THR A 163 -3.36 4.79 -5.02
CA THR A 163 -2.73 5.61 -3.97
C THR A 163 -1.32 5.11 -3.73
N THR A 164 -0.37 6.03 -3.66
CA THR A 164 0.99 5.70 -3.23
C THR A 164 1.04 5.67 -1.71
N LYS A 165 1.57 4.57 -1.16
CA LYS A 165 1.80 4.38 0.26
C LYS A 165 3.30 4.46 0.51
N VAL A 166 3.70 5.53 1.20
CA VAL A 166 5.06 5.71 1.70
C VAL A 166 5.11 5.09 3.09
N PRO A 167 6.16 4.34 3.46
CA PRO A 167 6.31 3.80 4.81
C PRO A 167 6.12 4.85 5.90
N GLN A 168 5.36 4.50 6.94
CA GLN A 168 5.08 5.36 8.09
C GLN A 168 5.35 4.63 9.41
N ILE A 169 5.44 5.39 10.50
CA ILE A 169 5.51 4.84 11.85
C ILE A 169 4.31 3.90 12.08
N GLY A 170 4.57 2.70 12.60
CA GLY A 170 3.56 1.66 12.79
C GLY A 170 3.41 0.68 11.60
N ASP A 171 3.97 0.99 10.43
CA ASP A 171 4.01 0.02 9.33
C ASP A 171 4.89 -1.17 9.69
N LYS A 172 4.47 -2.36 9.24
CA LYS A 172 5.08 -3.64 9.59
C LYS A 172 6.08 -4.08 8.52
N PHE A 173 7.24 -4.49 8.98
CA PHE A 173 8.30 -5.07 8.18
C PHE A 173 8.70 -6.42 8.75
N ALA A 174 9.20 -7.32 7.90
CA ALA A 174 9.70 -8.60 8.36
C ALA A 174 10.90 -9.05 7.54
N SER A 175 11.84 -9.74 8.19
CA SER A 175 12.87 -10.51 7.49
C SER A 175 12.30 -11.86 7.01
N ARG A 176 13.08 -12.56 6.18
CA ARG A 176 12.75 -13.92 5.71
C ARG A 176 12.80 -14.97 6.81
N HIS A 177 13.29 -14.61 8.01
CA HIS A 177 13.50 -15.50 9.14
C HIS A 177 12.50 -15.28 10.28
N GLY A 178 11.30 -14.76 9.96
CA GLY A 178 10.21 -14.60 10.93
C GLY A 178 10.41 -13.45 11.93
N GLN A 179 11.42 -12.60 11.72
CA GLN A 179 11.64 -11.40 12.50
C GLN A 179 10.74 -10.29 11.99
N LYS A 180 9.59 -10.10 12.64
CA LYS A 180 8.63 -9.03 12.32
C LYS A 180 8.77 -7.87 13.30
N GLY A 181 8.58 -6.66 12.81
CA GLY A 181 8.59 -5.47 13.63
C GLY A 181 7.86 -4.30 13.00
N THR A 182 7.56 -3.28 13.80
CA THR A 182 6.97 -2.03 13.32
C THR A 182 7.99 -0.91 13.31
N ILE A 183 7.89 0.04 12.39
CA ILE A 183 8.70 1.26 12.47
C ILE A 183 8.33 1.99 13.77
N GLY A 184 9.28 2.09 14.70
CA GLY A 184 9.12 2.81 15.97
C GLY A 184 9.35 4.30 15.80
N ILE A 185 10.45 4.66 15.12
CA ILE A 185 10.80 6.04 14.78
C ILE A 185 11.62 6.05 13.47
N THR A 186 11.65 7.22 12.82
CA THR A 186 12.52 7.47 11.67
C THR A 186 13.53 8.58 11.98
N TYR A 187 14.77 8.41 11.51
CA TYR A 187 15.83 9.43 11.62
C TYR A 187 16.36 9.77 10.24
N ARG A 188 16.73 11.04 10.03
CA ARG A 188 17.41 11.44 8.79
C ARG A 188 18.86 10.96 8.78
N GLN A 189 19.46 10.91 7.60
CA GLN A 189 20.82 10.40 7.41
C GLN A 189 21.85 11.08 8.32
N GLU A 190 21.69 12.37 8.63
CA GLU A 190 22.56 13.14 9.53
C GLU A 190 22.51 12.69 11.00
N ASP A 191 21.41 12.08 11.44
CA ASP A 191 21.20 11.62 12.82
C ASP A 191 21.43 10.11 12.98
N MET A 192 21.74 9.42 11.87
CA MET A 192 21.98 7.98 11.83
C MET A 192 23.46 7.68 12.07
N PRO A 193 23.79 6.60 12.79
CA PRO A 193 25.18 6.17 12.93
C PRO A 193 25.73 5.70 11.57
N PHE A 194 27.03 5.85 11.36
CA PHE A 194 27.67 5.56 10.07
C PHE A 194 29.02 4.89 10.26
N THR A 195 29.40 4.02 9.34
CA THR A 195 30.70 3.33 9.41
C THR A 195 31.85 4.29 9.07
N SER A 196 33.10 3.90 9.35
CA SER A 196 34.29 4.67 8.91
C SER A 196 34.37 4.91 7.39
N GLU A 197 33.69 4.08 6.60
CA GLU A 197 33.59 4.22 5.13
C GLU A 197 32.42 5.13 4.71
N GLY A 198 31.63 5.63 5.66
CA GLY A 198 30.46 6.46 5.43
C GLY A 198 29.18 5.69 5.09
N LEU A 199 29.14 4.37 5.31
CA LEU A 199 27.92 3.59 5.13
C LEU A 199 26.92 3.92 6.24
N VAL A 200 25.70 4.28 5.85
CA VAL A 200 24.60 4.56 6.77
C VAL A 200 23.54 3.47 6.62
N PRO A 201 23.09 2.81 7.72
CA PRO A 201 22.10 1.76 7.61
C PRO A 201 20.72 2.31 7.24
N ASP A 202 19.92 1.48 6.57
CA ASP A 202 18.53 1.74 6.25
C ASP A 202 17.62 1.36 7.43
N LEU A 203 17.98 0.31 8.18
CA LEU A 203 17.27 -0.14 9.38
C LEU A 203 18.24 -0.43 10.53
N ILE A 204 17.82 -0.12 11.75
CA ILE A 204 18.50 -0.55 12.96
C ILE A 204 17.55 -1.44 13.76
N ILE A 205 17.96 -2.70 13.94
CA ILE A 205 17.24 -3.68 14.76
C ILE A 205 17.94 -3.88 16.09
N ASN A 206 17.16 -4.28 17.10
CA ASN A 206 17.69 -4.47 18.44
C ASN A 206 18.36 -5.86 18.59
N PRO A 207 19.56 -5.91 19.19
CA PRO A 207 20.29 -7.16 19.40
C PRO A 207 19.52 -8.18 20.26
N HIS A 208 18.66 -7.75 21.18
CA HIS A 208 17.88 -8.64 22.05
C HIS A 208 16.89 -9.54 21.29
N ALA A 209 16.52 -9.18 20.05
CA ALA A 209 15.65 -9.99 19.20
C ALA A 209 16.32 -11.27 18.67
N ILE A 210 17.66 -11.37 18.72
CA ILE A 210 18.41 -12.45 18.11
C ILE A 210 18.59 -13.65 19.06
N PRO A 211 19.08 -13.49 20.32
CA PRO A 211 19.24 -14.62 21.24
C PRO A 211 17.92 -15.30 21.58
N SER A 212 16.86 -14.51 21.76
CA SER A 212 15.54 -15.00 22.17
C SER A 212 14.85 -15.84 21.10
N ARG A 213 15.03 -15.50 19.82
CA ARG A 213 14.39 -16.20 18.69
C ARG A 213 15.28 -17.22 18.00
N MET A 214 16.56 -17.25 18.34
CA MET A 214 17.54 -18.19 17.80
C MET A 214 17.60 -18.17 16.26
N THR A 215 17.39 -17.01 15.65
CA THR A 215 17.37 -16.82 14.18
C THR A 215 18.78 -16.69 13.61
N ILE A 216 19.63 -17.70 13.81
CA ILE A 216 21.04 -17.70 13.37
C ILE A 216 21.13 -17.58 11.84
N ALA A 217 20.21 -18.19 11.10
CA ALA A 217 20.16 -18.10 9.65
C ALA A 217 20.08 -16.66 9.14
N HIS A 218 19.46 -15.74 9.89
CA HIS A 218 19.43 -14.32 9.54
C HIS A 218 20.81 -13.67 9.61
N LEU A 219 21.63 -14.04 10.60
CA LEU A 219 23.02 -13.56 10.69
C LEU A 219 23.88 -14.12 9.55
N ILE A 220 23.67 -15.39 9.19
CA ILE A 220 24.35 -16.02 8.05
C ILE A 220 23.95 -15.33 6.75
N GLU A 221 22.66 -15.01 6.56
CA GLU A 221 22.16 -14.23 5.42
C GLU A 221 22.85 -12.86 5.32
N CYS A 222 23.02 -12.14 6.43
CA CYS A 222 23.74 -10.86 6.45
C CYS A 222 25.20 -11.00 5.99
N LEU A 223 25.91 -12.05 6.43
CA LEU A 223 27.30 -12.27 6.03
C LEU A 223 27.42 -12.66 4.55
N LEU A 224 26.59 -13.61 4.11
CA LEU A 224 26.58 -14.07 2.73
C LEU A 224 26.20 -12.93 1.76
N SER A 225 25.18 -12.14 2.11
CA SER A 225 24.75 -11.00 1.30
C SER A 225 25.80 -9.90 1.24
N LYS A 226 26.56 -9.66 2.32
CA LYS A 226 27.68 -8.71 2.30
C LYS A 226 28.78 -9.16 1.34
N VAL A 227 29.24 -10.41 1.45
CA VAL A 227 30.24 -10.97 0.51
C VAL A 227 29.73 -10.90 -0.93
N SER A 228 28.48 -11.30 -1.15
CA SER A 228 27.83 -11.25 -2.48
C SER A 228 27.82 -9.85 -3.07
N ALA A 229 27.51 -8.82 -2.26
CA ALA A 229 27.48 -7.44 -2.70
C ALA A 229 28.87 -6.86 -3.00
N VAL A 230 29.89 -7.22 -2.21
CA VAL A 230 31.27 -6.75 -2.38
C VAL A 230 31.94 -7.39 -3.59
N ASP A 231 31.80 -8.71 -3.74
CA ASP A 231 32.45 -9.47 -4.80
C ASP A 231 31.64 -9.46 -6.13
N GLY A 232 30.41 -8.94 -6.11
CA GLY A 232 29.54 -8.85 -7.28
C GLY A 232 28.96 -10.20 -7.73
N LEU A 233 28.72 -11.11 -6.78
CA LEU A 233 28.22 -12.47 -7.01
C LEU A 233 26.83 -12.66 -6.39
N GLU A 234 26.11 -13.70 -6.81
CA GLU A 234 24.84 -14.11 -6.18
C GLU A 234 25.13 -15.23 -5.16
N GLY A 235 24.74 -15.05 -3.90
CA GLY A 235 24.95 -16.04 -2.85
C GLY A 235 23.94 -17.18 -2.90
N ASP A 236 24.42 -18.43 -2.90
CA ASP A 236 23.57 -19.62 -2.81
C ASP A 236 23.11 -19.85 -1.36
N ALA A 237 21.81 -19.65 -1.12
CA ALA A 237 21.16 -19.86 0.18
C ALA A 237 20.36 -21.17 0.24
N SER A 238 20.62 -22.12 -0.67
CA SER A 238 19.93 -23.42 -0.69
C SER A 238 20.26 -24.25 0.54
N PRO A 239 19.28 -24.93 1.17
CA PRO A 239 19.54 -25.78 2.33
C PRO A 239 20.33 -27.03 1.94
N PHE A 240 21.04 -27.61 2.91
CA PHE A 240 21.81 -28.86 2.76
C PHE A 240 22.94 -28.81 1.71
N THR A 241 23.52 -27.63 1.50
CA THR A 241 24.71 -27.42 0.67
C THR A 241 25.98 -27.53 1.52
N PRO A 242 27.16 -27.70 0.88
CA PRO A 242 28.43 -27.71 1.59
C PRO A 242 28.91 -26.32 2.04
N VAL A 243 28.17 -25.24 1.74
CA VAL A 243 28.56 -23.86 2.07
C VAL A 243 28.60 -23.68 3.58
N THR A 244 29.74 -23.26 4.12
CA THR A 244 29.90 -23.02 5.57
C THR A 244 30.09 -21.54 5.91
N VAL A 245 29.81 -21.19 7.17
CA VAL A 245 30.08 -19.85 7.69
C VAL A 245 31.57 -19.52 7.67
N GLN A 246 32.44 -20.52 7.83
CA GLN A 246 33.89 -20.38 7.77
C GLN A 246 34.35 -19.96 6.37
N ASP A 247 33.76 -20.54 5.31
CA ASP A 247 34.06 -20.16 3.93
C ASP A 247 33.66 -18.71 3.68
N ILE A 248 32.44 -18.33 4.08
CA ILE A 248 31.93 -16.95 3.95
C ILE A 248 32.81 -15.98 4.74
N SER A 249 33.21 -16.34 5.96
CA SER A 249 34.06 -15.50 6.82
C SER A 249 35.44 -15.29 6.19
N SER A 250 35.98 -16.33 5.55
CA SER A 250 37.26 -16.26 4.86
C SER A 250 37.15 -15.33 3.65
N LEU A 251 36.12 -15.49 2.81
CA LEU A 251 35.88 -14.60 1.67
C LEU A 251 35.75 -13.14 2.11
N LEU A 252 34.95 -12.86 3.13
CA LEU A 252 34.78 -11.51 3.67
C LEU A 252 36.10 -10.87 4.11
N GLN A 253 36.99 -11.67 4.71
CA GLN A 253 38.32 -11.23 5.11
C GLN A 253 39.24 -10.95 3.92
N HIS A 254 39.15 -11.75 2.85
CA HIS A 254 39.89 -11.47 1.60
C HIS A 254 39.43 -10.18 0.95
N SER A 255 38.15 -9.83 1.06
CA SER A 255 37.59 -8.56 0.57
C SER A 255 37.89 -7.36 1.49
N GLY A 256 38.74 -7.52 2.52
CA GLY A 256 39.23 -6.42 3.36
C GLY A 256 38.35 -6.07 4.57
N TYR A 257 37.27 -6.81 4.81
CA TYR A 257 36.37 -6.59 5.94
C TYR A 257 36.67 -7.54 7.10
N GLN A 258 36.16 -7.22 8.30
CA GLN A 258 36.29 -8.14 9.43
C GLN A 258 35.47 -9.41 9.17
N SER A 259 36.10 -10.57 9.37
CA SER A 259 35.59 -11.93 9.08
C SER A 259 34.21 -12.25 9.67
N ARG A 260 33.82 -11.59 10.76
CA ARG A 260 32.54 -11.79 11.45
C ARG A 260 31.47 -10.74 11.13
N GLY A 261 31.75 -9.83 10.20
CA GLY A 261 30.81 -8.78 9.78
C GLY A 261 30.63 -7.63 10.76
N PHE A 262 31.43 -7.55 11.83
CA PHE A 262 31.45 -6.39 12.72
C PHE A 262 32.25 -5.24 12.11
N GLU A 263 31.74 -4.03 12.21
CA GLU A 263 32.37 -2.82 11.70
C GLU A 263 32.37 -1.73 12.77
N VAL A 264 33.34 -0.80 12.67
CA VAL A 264 33.39 0.38 13.53
C VAL A 264 32.34 1.37 13.02
N MET A 265 31.49 1.84 13.95
CA MET A 265 30.38 2.78 13.75
C MET A 265 30.35 3.80 14.89
#